data_AF-A0A7G5E442-F1
#
_entry.id   AF-A0A7G5E442-F1
#
_cell.length_a   1.000
_cell.length_b   1.000
_cell.length_c   1.000
_cell.angle_alpha   90.00
_cell.angle_beta   90.00
_cell.angle_gamma   90.00
#
_symmetry.space_group_name_H-M   'P 1'
#
loop_
_entity.id
_entity.type
_entity.pdbx_description
1 polymer ?
#
loop_
_entity_poly.entity_id
_entity_poly.type
_entity_poly.pdbx_seq_one_letter_code
_entity_poly.pdbx_strand_id
1 'polypeptide(L)'
;MNKNILYVCLFSTLFLACKPKKEKQTQPFAAFTSGTLRNDKGITEGEYQITKVSDGDTFWCVNRESKKIKVRLIGIDAPEPRNYFHKKEQPYGKEASKYVEKLLMDQTVRLEFDVNPLDQYGRTLAYAYLTDGTFVNEKIMKDGYAVLMTIPPNVKYEQRLVEAQKYARNHLLGLWKNRL
;
A
#
# COMPACT_ATOMS: atom_id res chain seq x y z
N MET A 1 49.24 -44.15 -42.48
CA MET A 1 48.08 -44.74 -41.79
C MET A 1 47.23 -43.59 -41.24
N ASN A 2 46.16 -43.24 -41.95
CA ASN A 2 45.19 -42.23 -41.53
C ASN A 2 44.29 -42.80 -40.43
N LYS A 3 44.16 -42.09 -39.31
CA LYS A 3 43.05 -42.28 -38.38
C LYS A 3 42.47 -40.90 -38.06
N ASN A 4 41.36 -40.60 -38.73
CA ASN A 4 40.46 -39.50 -38.44
C ASN A 4 39.87 -39.68 -37.04
N ILE A 5 40.13 -38.73 -36.15
CA ILE A 5 39.49 -38.66 -34.83
C ILE A 5 38.15 -37.97 -35.02
N LEU A 6 37.08 -38.74 -34.83
CA LEU A 6 35.69 -38.29 -34.89
C LEU A 6 35.37 -37.52 -33.60
N TYR A 7 35.18 -36.20 -33.69
CA TYR A 7 34.63 -35.38 -32.61
C TYR A 7 33.12 -35.64 -32.51
N VAL A 8 32.67 -36.22 -31.39
CA VAL A 8 31.24 -36.28 -31.05
C VAL A 8 30.96 -35.14 -30.06
N CYS A 9 30.39 -34.04 -30.58
CA CYS A 9 29.88 -32.93 -29.78
C CYS A 9 28.60 -33.38 -29.06
N LEU A 10 28.70 -33.64 -27.74
CA LEU A 10 27.54 -33.76 -26.86
C LEU A 10 26.96 -32.36 -26.59
N PHE A 11 26.01 -31.94 -27.42
CA PHE A 11 25.13 -30.80 -27.12
C PHE A 11 24.14 -31.22 -26.03
N SER A 12 24.49 -30.98 -24.75
CA SER A 12 23.52 -31.02 -23.66
C SER A 12 22.64 -29.78 -23.73
N THR A 13 21.47 -29.88 -24.36
CA THR A 13 20.44 -28.84 -24.32
C THR A 13 19.84 -28.80 -22.92
N LEU A 14 20.35 -27.91 -22.08
CA LEU A 14 19.76 -27.56 -20.80
C LEU A 14 18.44 -26.81 -21.09
N PHE A 15 17.32 -27.54 -21.15
CA PHE A 15 15.99 -26.96 -21.18
C PHE A 15 15.75 -26.23 -19.85
N LEU A 16 15.99 -24.92 -19.83
CA LEU A 16 15.56 -24.06 -18.75
C LEU A 16 14.04 -23.92 -18.85
N ALA A 17 13.31 -24.82 -18.18
CA ALA A 17 11.86 -24.75 -18.06
C ALA A 17 11.48 -23.47 -17.30
N CYS A 18 11.09 -22.43 -18.05
CA CYS A 18 10.51 -21.22 -17.49
C CYS A 18 9.14 -21.58 -16.90
N LYS A 19 9.06 -21.73 -15.57
CA LYS A 19 7.78 -21.97 -14.89
C LYS A 19 6.87 -20.76 -15.14
N PRO A 20 5.63 -20.96 -15.65
CA PRO A 20 4.71 -19.84 -15.83
C PRO A 20 4.41 -19.18 -14.48
N LYS A 21 4.51 -17.85 -14.45
CA LYS A 21 4.17 -17.01 -13.30
C LYS A 21 2.65 -17.16 -13.07
N LYS A 22 2.23 -17.69 -11.92
CA LYS A 22 0.81 -17.80 -11.55
C LYS A 22 0.15 -16.41 -11.67
N GLU A 23 -0.73 -16.27 -12.65
CA GLU A 23 -1.57 -15.11 -12.84
C GLU A 23 -2.58 -15.08 -11.69
N LYS A 24 -2.51 -14.04 -10.84
CA LYS A 24 -3.45 -13.87 -9.72
C LYS A 24 -4.82 -13.53 -10.32
N GLN A 25 -5.79 -14.41 -10.13
CA GLN A 25 -7.20 -14.12 -10.42
C GLN A 25 -7.68 -13.02 -9.46
N THR A 26 -7.70 -11.79 -9.95
CA THR A 26 -8.33 -10.66 -9.27
C THR A 26 -9.83 -10.79 -9.47
N GLN A 27 -10.57 -11.22 -8.44
CA GLN A 27 -12.02 -11.09 -8.50
C GLN A 27 -12.36 -9.59 -8.36
N PRO A 28 -13.21 -9.03 -9.24
CA PRO A 28 -13.62 -7.65 -9.14
C PRO A 28 -14.32 -7.43 -7.80
N PHE A 29 -14.10 -6.26 -7.17
CA PHE A 29 -14.92 -5.83 -6.05
C PHE A 29 -16.40 -5.97 -6.47
N ALA A 30 -17.15 -6.82 -5.78
CA ALA A 30 -18.55 -7.05 -6.09
C ALA A 30 -19.28 -5.70 -6.23
N ALA A 31 -20.08 -5.56 -7.29
CA ALA A 31 -20.83 -4.35 -7.60
C ALA A 31 -21.71 -3.97 -6.41
N PHE A 32 -21.28 -2.97 -5.64
CA PHE A 32 -21.98 -2.51 -4.46
C PHE A 32 -23.06 -1.51 -4.87
N THR A 33 -24.25 -1.71 -4.32
CA THR A 33 -25.44 -0.88 -4.51
C THR A 33 -25.20 0.55 -3.98
N SER A 34 -25.70 1.52 -4.74
CA SER A 34 -25.54 2.96 -4.55
C SER A 34 -26.10 3.46 -3.22
N GLY A 35 -25.26 3.49 -2.19
CA GLY A 35 -25.43 4.30 -0.99
C GLY A 35 -24.21 5.18 -0.81
N THR A 36 -23.90 6.01 -1.82
CA THR A 36 -22.61 6.68 -1.94
C THR A 36 -22.49 7.80 -0.92
N LEU A 37 -21.63 7.63 0.09
CA LEU A 37 -21.07 8.78 0.81
C LEU A 37 -20.22 9.57 -0.19
N ARG A 38 -20.84 10.58 -0.81
CA ARG A 38 -20.15 11.61 -1.57
C ARG A 38 -19.60 12.61 -0.58
N ASN A 39 -18.30 12.86 -0.63
CA ASN A 39 -17.78 14.06 0.03
C ASN A 39 -18.12 15.32 -0.78
N ASP A 40 -17.97 16.50 -0.17
CA ASP A 40 -18.29 17.81 -0.77
C ASP A 40 -17.55 18.08 -2.09
N LYS A 41 -16.47 17.33 -2.38
CA LYS A 41 -15.75 17.41 -3.64
C LYS A 41 -16.26 16.42 -4.68
N GLY A 42 -17.36 15.71 -4.45
CA GLY A 42 -17.88 14.66 -5.34
C GLY A 42 -16.92 13.48 -5.49
N ILE A 43 -16.18 13.13 -4.43
CA ILE A 43 -15.41 11.89 -4.37
C ILE A 43 -16.34 10.83 -3.79
N THR A 44 -16.46 9.72 -4.51
CA THR A 44 -17.36 8.61 -4.20
C THR A 44 -16.57 7.44 -3.66
N GLU A 45 -17.22 6.61 -2.86
CA GLU A 45 -16.73 5.26 -2.62
C GLU A 45 -16.64 4.52 -3.97
N GLY A 46 -15.52 3.83 -4.19
CA GLY A 46 -15.25 3.19 -5.48
C GLY A 46 -13.78 2.76 -5.62
N GLU A 47 -13.47 2.24 -6.80
CA GLU A 47 -12.12 1.79 -7.18
C GLU A 47 -11.27 2.94 -7.72
N TYR A 48 -10.04 3.01 -7.24
CA TYR A 48 -9.05 4.00 -7.64
C TYR A 48 -7.73 3.33 -7.98
N GLN A 49 -7.18 3.61 -9.15
CA GLN A 49 -5.85 3.15 -9.54
C GLN A 49 -4.79 4.03 -8.88
N ILE A 50 -3.79 3.40 -8.24
CA ILE A 50 -2.66 4.12 -7.66
C ILE A 50 -1.78 4.68 -8.77
N THR A 51 -1.45 5.97 -8.68
CA THR A 51 -0.63 6.67 -9.68
C THR A 51 0.72 7.13 -9.14
N LYS A 52 0.82 7.31 -7.82
CA LYS A 52 2.06 7.73 -7.14
C LYS A 52 1.92 7.51 -5.64
N VAL A 53 2.98 7.02 -5.00
CA VAL A 53 3.12 7.07 -3.54
C VAL A 53 3.95 8.31 -3.16
N SER A 54 3.48 9.09 -2.19
CA SER A 54 4.18 10.30 -1.74
C SER A 54 5.13 9.99 -0.59
N ASP A 55 4.65 9.22 0.38
CA ASP A 55 5.33 8.79 1.61
C ASP A 55 4.61 7.54 2.18
N GLY A 56 4.90 7.17 3.43
CA GLY A 56 4.38 5.94 4.05
C GLY A 56 2.90 5.97 4.49
N ASP A 57 2.17 7.07 4.28
CA ASP A 57 0.75 7.15 4.60
C ASP A 57 -0.08 7.99 3.62
N THR A 58 0.56 8.51 2.57
CA THR A 58 -0.05 9.40 1.59
C THR A 58 0.26 8.94 0.16
N PHE A 59 -0.78 8.84 -0.66
CA PHE A 59 -0.65 8.48 -2.09
C PHE A 59 -1.60 9.30 -2.98
N TRP A 60 -1.37 9.22 -4.28
CA TRP A 60 -2.22 9.75 -5.32
C TRP A 60 -2.86 8.62 -6.10
N CYS A 61 -4.14 8.76 -6.40
CA CYS A 61 -4.87 7.79 -7.18
C CYS A 61 -5.87 8.48 -8.13
N VAL A 62 -6.39 7.72 -9.08
CA VAL A 62 -7.31 8.20 -10.10
C VAL A 62 -8.51 7.25 -10.21
N ASN A 63 -9.73 7.79 -10.31
CA ASN A 63 -10.92 6.99 -10.56
C ASN A 63 -11.12 6.76 -12.07
N ARG A 64 -12.19 6.02 -12.43
CA ARG A 64 -12.56 5.74 -13.82
C ARG A 64 -12.92 6.99 -14.64
N GLU A 65 -13.28 8.09 -13.97
CA GLU A 65 -13.58 9.40 -14.60
C GLU A 65 -12.32 10.28 -14.75
N SER A 66 -11.11 9.71 -14.60
CA SER A 66 -9.83 10.44 -14.67
C SER A 66 -9.64 11.52 -13.60
N LYS A 67 -10.44 11.49 -12.53
CA LYS A 67 -10.32 12.41 -11.40
C LYS A 67 -9.20 11.95 -10.49
N LYS A 68 -8.11 12.74 -10.48
CA LYS A 68 -6.96 12.50 -9.60
C LYS A 68 -7.19 13.09 -8.22
N ILE A 69 -6.93 12.31 -7.19
CA ILE A 69 -7.06 12.72 -5.77
C ILE A 69 -5.81 12.35 -4.98
N LYS A 70 -5.55 13.12 -3.91
CA LYS A 70 -4.50 12.83 -2.92
C LYS A 70 -5.16 12.30 -1.66
N VAL A 71 -4.79 11.08 -1.27
CA VAL A 71 -5.35 10.39 -0.11
C VAL A 71 -4.32 10.35 1.01
N ARG A 72 -4.74 10.72 2.23
CA ARG A 72 -4.02 10.51 3.49
C ARG A 72 -4.77 9.42 4.26
N LEU A 73 -4.05 8.34 4.57
CA LEU A 73 -4.63 7.18 5.26
C LEU A 73 -5.05 7.55 6.69
N ILE A 74 -6.29 7.20 7.07
CA ILE A 74 -6.80 7.46 8.43
C ILE A 74 -6.13 6.51 9.44
N GLY A 75 -5.87 6.99 10.65
CA GLY A 75 -5.50 6.15 11.79
C GLY A 75 -4.00 5.78 11.89
N ILE A 76 -3.19 6.14 10.88
CA ILE A 76 -1.76 5.81 10.83
C ILE A 76 -0.93 7.05 10.54
N ASP A 77 0.32 7.10 11.01
CA ASP A 77 1.31 8.11 10.66
C ASP A 77 2.66 7.44 10.40
N ALA A 78 3.22 7.66 9.22
CA ALA A 78 4.49 7.07 8.83
C ALA A 78 5.63 8.09 8.95
N PRO A 79 6.87 7.65 9.24
CA PRO A 79 7.98 8.59 9.33
C PRO A 79 8.27 9.29 8.00
N GLU A 80 8.61 10.56 8.06
CA GLU A 80 8.84 11.41 6.88
C GLU A 80 10.12 10.99 6.14
N PRO A 81 10.06 10.67 4.83
CA PRO A 81 11.22 10.16 4.07
C PRO A 81 12.25 11.23 3.68
N ARG A 82 11.92 12.52 3.84
CA ARG A 82 12.76 13.66 3.46
C ARG A 82 12.28 14.93 4.15
N ASN A 83 13.11 15.97 4.14
CA ASN A 83 12.69 17.31 4.57
C ASN A 83 11.59 17.84 3.63
N TYR A 84 10.51 18.35 4.22
CA TYR A 84 9.41 18.98 3.49
C TYR A 84 8.76 20.08 4.31
N PHE A 85 8.84 21.31 3.82
CA PHE A 85 8.31 22.50 4.49
C PHE A 85 8.86 22.63 5.92
N HIS A 86 8.04 22.46 6.95
CA HIS A 86 8.43 22.49 8.36
C HIS A 86 8.77 21.10 8.95
N LYS A 87 8.64 20.02 8.17
CA LYS A 87 8.93 18.66 8.60
C LYS A 87 10.35 18.24 8.21
N LYS A 88 11.04 17.56 9.13
CA LYS A 88 12.38 16.99 8.90
C LYS A 88 12.25 15.52 8.51
N GLU A 89 13.21 15.03 7.74
CA GLU A 89 13.41 13.60 7.53
C GLU A 89 13.50 12.88 8.88
N GLN A 90 12.81 11.75 8.99
CA GLN A 90 12.76 10.95 10.20
C GLN A 90 13.45 9.59 9.97
N PRO A 91 14.06 9.01 11.02
CA PRO A 91 14.58 7.66 10.95
C PRO A 91 13.50 6.70 10.41
N TYR A 92 13.92 5.81 9.50
CA TYR A 92 13.05 4.81 8.87
C TYR A 92 12.02 5.34 7.85
N GLY A 93 12.01 6.64 7.54
CA GLY A 93 11.03 7.23 6.62
C GLY A 93 11.16 6.73 5.18
N LYS A 94 12.39 6.60 4.68
CA LYS A 94 12.64 6.06 3.33
C LYS A 94 12.19 4.61 3.20
N GLU A 95 12.42 3.82 4.25
CA GLU A 95 12.02 2.42 4.34
C GLU A 95 10.50 2.28 4.36
N ALA A 96 9.80 3.11 5.15
CA ALA A 96 8.34 3.17 5.18
C ALA A 96 7.75 3.58 3.83
N SER A 97 8.26 4.66 3.22
CA SER A 97 7.82 5.09 1.89
C SER A 97 8.01 4.00 0.84
N LYS A 98 9.17 3.32 0.83
CA LYS A 98 9.47 2.24 -0.12
C LYS A 98 8.61 0.99 0.11
N TYR A 99 8.27 0.70 1.37
CA TYR A 99 7.35 -0.39 1.69
C TYR A 99 5.96 -0.12 1.11
N VAL A 100 5.42 1.07 1.34
CA VAL A 100 4.09 1.46 0.84
C VAL A 100 4.07 1.55 -0.69
N GLU A 101 5.15 2.04 -1.30
CA GLU A 101 5.31 2.02 -2.76
C GLU A 101 5.24 0.59 -3.31
N LYS A 102 5.94 -0.37 -2.71
CA LYS A 102 5.86 -1.78 -3.12
C LYS A 102 4.47 -2.40 -2.89
N LEU A 103 3.77 -1.97 -1.84
CA LEU A 103 2.45 -2.47 -1.50
C LEU A 103 1.37 -1.95 -2.45
N LEU A 104 1.48 -0.69 -2.89
CA LEU A 104 0.41 0.03 -3.58
C LEU A 104 0.67 0.32 -5.06
N MET A 105 1.91 0.40 -5.51
CA MET A 105 2.17 0.73 -6.91
C MET A 105 1.58 -0.33 -7.84
N ASP A 106 0.99 0.12 -8.95
CA ASP A 106 0.24 -0.68 -9.92
C ASP A 106 -0.98 -1.42 -9.34
N GLN A 107 -1.39 -1.11 -8.11
CA GLN A 107 -2.61 -1.65 -7.50
C GLN A 107 -3.82 -0.72 -7.74
N THR A 108 -4.99 -1.32 -7.62
CA THR A 108 -6.26 -0.62 -7.45
C THR A 108 -6.68 -0.75 -5.99
N VAL A 109 -7.12 0.36 -5.40
CA VAL A 109 -7.66 0.41 -4.05
C VAL A 109 -9.14 0.76 -4.08
N ARG A 110 -9.92 0.16 -3.19
CA ARG A 110 -11.21 0.71 -2.78
C ARG A 110 -11.00 1.63 -1.60
N LEU A 111 -11.51 2.85 -1.70
CA LEU A 111 -11.49 3.82 -0.61
C LEU A 111 -12.78 3.72 0.21
N GLU A 112 -12.64 3.81 1.52
CA GLU A 112 -13.75 3.86 2.47
C GLU A 112 -13.55 5.10 3.35
N PHE A 113 -14.58 5.93 3.43
CA PHE A 113 -14.53 7.16 4.22
C PHE A 113 -15.01 6.93 5.66
N ASP A 114 -14.69 7.89 6.51
CA ASP A 114 -15.24 8.00 7.86
C ASP A 114 -16.02 9.32 7.98
N VAL A 115 -16.42 9.70 9.19
CA VAL A 115 -17.26 10.88 9.48
C VAL A 115 -16.80 12.13 8.72
N ASN A 116 -15.50 12.45 8.75
CA ASN A 116 -14.92 13.58 8.02
C ASN A 116 -14.07 13.10 6.83
N PRO A 117 -14.47 13.38 5.59
CA PRO A 117 -13.77 12.87 4.40
C PRO A 117 -12.57 13.74 3.98
N LEU A 118 -12.36 14.89 4.63
CA LEU A 118 -11.29 15.84 4.31
C LEU A 118 -10.58 16.29 5.58
N ASP A 119 -9.29 16.59 5.46
CA ASP A 119 -8.55 17.32 6.49
C ASP A 119 -8.52 18.84 6.21
N GLN A 120 -7.96 19.59 7.17
CA GLN A 120 -7.77 21.04 7.08
C GLN A 120 -6.92 21.51 5.88
N TYR A 121 -6.14 20.61 5.26
CA TYR A 121 -5.32 20.90 4.08
C TYR A 121 -6.03 20.50 2.77
N GLY A 122 -7.27 20.00 2.86
CA GLY A 122 -8.08 19.57 1.74
C GLY A 122 -7.68 18.23 1.14
N ARG A 123 -6.86 17.42 1.83
CA ARG A 123 -6.55 16.03 1.45
C ARG A 123 -7.74 15.14 1.72
N THR A 124 -7.94 14.12 0.89
CA THR A 124 -8.96 13.10 1.13
C THR A 124 -8.50 12.18 2.25
N LEU A 125 -9.32 12.03 3.29
CA LEU A 125 -9.10 11.10 4.38
C LEU A 125 -9.84 9.81 4.07
N ALA A 126 -9.13 8.69 4.01
CA ALA A 126 -9.76 7.40 3.76
C ALA A 126 -9.02 6.23 4.41
N TYR A 127 -9.76 5.15 4.62
CA TYR A 127 -9.26 3.79 4.72
C TYR A 127 -9.13 3.20 3.31
N ALA A 128 -8.15 2.33 3.09
CA ALA A 128 -7.93 1.72 1.78
C ALA A 128 -7.90 0.18 1.86
N TYR A 129 -8.52 -0.45 0.88
CA TYR A 129 -8.53 -1.90 0.70
C TYR A 129 -7.99 -2.27 -0.67
N LEU A 130 -7.10 -3.26 -0.75
CA LEU A 130 -6.73 -3.88 -2.02
C LEU A 130 -7.87 -4.76 -2.54
N THR A 131 -7.79 -5.12 -3.82
CA THR A 131 -8.76 -6.00 -4.49
C THR A 131 -8.86 -7.39 -3.86
N ASP A 132 -7.80 -7.87 -3.20
CA ASP A 132 -7.81 -9.13 -2.44
C ASP A 132 -8.39 -9.01 -1.02
N GLY A 133 -8.91 -7.84 -0.65
CA GLY A 133 -9.49 -7.57 0.67
C GLY A 133 -8.47 -7.15 1.72
N THR A 134 -7.17 -7.04 1.40
CA THR A 134 -6.16 -6.55 2.33
C THR A 134 -6.49 -5.13 2.80
N PHE A 135 -6.66 -4.94 4.11
CA PHE A 135 -6.80 -3.63 4.71
C PHE A 135 -5.42 -2.95 4.80
N VAL A 136 -5.19 -1.97 3.94
CA VAL A 136 -3.87 -1.33 3.75
C VAL A 136 -3.36 -0.69 5.03
N ASN A 137 -4.22 0.06 5.74
CA ASN A 137 -3.84 0.77 6.96
C ASN A 137 -3.32 -0.21 8.03
N GLU A 138 -4.05 -1.32 8.24
CA GLU A 138 -3.63 -2.38 9.16
C GLU A 138 -2.35 -3.07 8.69
N LYS A 139 -2.21 -3.36 7.39
CA LYS A 139 -1.02 -4.01 6.84
C LYS A 139 0.25 -3.19 7.11
N ILE A 140 0.20 -1.89 6.84
CA ILE A 140 1.32 -0.96 7.08
C ILE A 140 1.67 -0.91 8.57
N MET A 141 0.66 -0.81 9.44
CA MET A 141 0.84 -0.78 10.89
C MET A 141 1.43 -2.09 11.43
N LYS A 142 0.86 -3.23 11.03
CA LYS A 142 1.21 -4.58 11.49
C LYS A 142 2.62 -4.98 11.08
N ASP A 143 3.07 -4.52 9.91
CA ASP A 143 4.44 -4.74 9.43
C ASP A 143 5.44 -3.72 10.01
N GLY A 144 4.96 -2.77 10.82
CA GLY A 144 5.79 -1.84 11.59
C GLY A 144 6.27 -0.62 10.82
N TYR A 145 5.57 -0.17 9.78
CA TYR A 145 5.97 0.97 8.94
C TYR A 145 5.22 2.28 9.25
N ALA A 146 4.32 2.26 10.22
CA ALA A 146 3.63 3.43 10.74
C ALA A 146 3.38 3.29 12.25
N VAL A 147 2.97 4.38 12.88
CA VAL A 147 2.46 4.43 14.25
C VAL A 147 0.99 4.84 14.27
N LEU A 148 0.28 4.52 15.35
CA LEU A 148 -1.12 4.89 15.54
C LEU A 148 -1.27 6.42 15.61
N MET A 149 -2.20 6.96 14.83
CA MET A 149 -2.59 8.38 14.86
C MET A 149 -4.12 8.51 14.92
N THR A 150 -4.65 8.72 16.12
CA THR A 150 -6.08 8.88 16.35
C THR A 150 -6.48 10.35 16.24
N ILE A 151 -7.40 10.67 15.34
CA ILE A 151 -7.97 12.01 15.18
C ILE A 151 -9.51 11.89 15.09
N PRO A 152 -10.25 12.18 16.17
CA PRO A 152 -11.71 12.22 16.15
C PRO A 152 -12.24 13.24 15.13
N PRO A 153 -13.41 12.99 14.51
CA PRO A 153 -14.30 11.84 14.70
C PRO A 153 -13.90 10.59 13.87
N ASN A 154 -12.78 10.60 13.15
CA ASN A 154 -12.37 9.51 12.24
C ASN A 154 -11.64 8.38 12.97
N VAL A 155 -12.39 7.58 13.73
CA VAL A 155 -11.85 6.54 14.62
C VAL A 155 -12.46 5.16 14.39
N LYS A 156 -13.17 4.94 13.27
CA LYS A 156 -13.92 3.70 12.97
C LYS A 156 -13.11 2.41 13.20
N TYR A 157 -11.83 2.41 12.85
CA TYR A 157 -10.95 1.23 12.97
C TYR A 157 -9.84 1.36 14.02
N GLU A 158 -9.95 2.27 14.99
CA GLU A 158 -8.91 2.53 15.99
C GLU A 158 -8.45 1.26 16.71
N GLN A 159 -9.39 0.48 17.29
CA GLN A 159 -9.05 -0.74 18.04
C GLN A 159 -8.29 -1.76 17.18
N ARG A 160 -8.67 -1.91 15.91
CA ARG A 160 -7.98 -2.81 14.96
C ARG A 160 -6.54 -2.36 14.71
N LEU A 161 -6.32 -1.04 14.58
CA LEU A 161 -4.99 -0.48 14.39
C LEU A 161 -4.14 -0.52 15.66
N VAL A 162 -4.74 -0.42 16.85
CA VAL A 162 -4.06 -0.64 18.14
C VAL A 162 -3.48 -2.04 18.21
N GLU A 163 -4.26 -3.07 17.90
CA GLU A 163 -3.79 -4.46 17.90
C GLU A 163 -2.72 -4.72 16.83
N ALA A 164 -2.85 -4.11 15.65
CA ALA A 164 -1.82 -4.18 14.61
C ALA A 164 -0.48 -3.59 15.08
N GLN A 165 -0.50 -2.43 15.74
CA GLN A 165 0.71 -1.83 16.29
C GLN A 165 1.32 -2.69 17.40
N LYS A 166 0.48 -3.23 18.30
CA LYS A 166 0.91 -4.13 19.37
C LYS A 166 1.59 -5.38 18.79
N TYR A 167 1.04 -5.95 17.72
CA TYR A 167 1.68 -7.05 17.00
C TYR A 167 3.06 -6.65 16.49
N ALA A 168 3.18 -5.50 15.80
CA ALA A 168 4.46 -5.05 15.25
C ALA A 168 5.52 -4.83 16.34
N ARG A 169 5.12 -4.30 17.51
CA ARG A 169 5.97 -4.12 18.69
C ARG A 169 6.46 -5.45 19.24
N ASN A 170 5.55 -6.38 19.49
CA ASN A 170 5.86 -7.68 20.11
C ASN A 170 6.75 -8.56 19.22
N HIS A 171 6.72 -8.35 17.90
CA HIS A 171 7.52 -9.08 16.93
C HIS A 171 8.73 -8.28 16.41
N LEU A 172 9.03 -7.13 17.01
CA LEU A 172 10.16 -6.27 16.65
C LEU A 172 10.22 -5.97 15.15
N LEU A 173 9.07 -5.64 14.54
CA LEU A 173 8.97 -5.37 13.10
C LEU A 173 9.22 -3.90 12.79
N GLY A 174 9.70 -3.60 11.58
CA GLY A 174 9.91 -2.23 11.09
C GLY A 174 10.56 -1.29 12.12
N LEU A 175 9.82 -0.24 12.50
CA LEU A 175 10.16 0.79 13.51
C LEU A 175 10.51 0.25 14.90
N TRP A 176 10.27 -1.03 15.17
CA TRP A 176 10.44 -1.67 16.47
C TRP A 176 11.68 -2.59 16.53
N LYS A 177 12.42 -2.76 15.42
CA LYS A 177 13.59 -3.67 15.34
C LYS A 177 14.71 -3.37 16.34
N ASN A 178 14.98 -2.09 16.61
CA ASN A 178 16.16 -1.65 17.36
C ASN A 178 15.80 -0.91 18.66
N ARG A 179 14.67 -1.25 19.30
CA ARG A 179 14.26 -0.65 20.60
C ARG A 179 14.56 -1.57 21.80
N LEU A 180 15.65 -2.33 21.71
CA LEU A 180 16.22 -3.05 22.86
C LEU A 180 17.43 -2.27 23.38
#